data_AF-A0A519NA13-F1
#
_entry.id   AF-A0A519NA13-F1
#
_cell.length_a   1.000
_cell.length_b   1.000
_cell.length_c   1.000
_cell.angle_alpha   90.00
_cell.angle_beta   90.00
_cell.angle_gamma   90.00
#
_symmetry.space_group_name_H-M   'P 1'
#
loop_
_entity.id
_entity.type
_entity.pdbx_description
1 polymer ?
#
loop_
_entity_poly.entity_id
_entity_poly.type
_entity_poly.pdbx_seq_one_letter_code
_entity_poly.pdbx_strand_id
1 'polypeptide(L)'
;MKSILSLFFLISVLVAHAQGVPDMFFNKQHTFDNFVLKLNADKTYLRGKMEFTCNIFRGEKSSAMVRLDSAIVRACRLPVENETEYAILLREANLRLDVMNELNASSRSYRGGNVSNPRLTSVEGDIASVSAGRVLYEVKYGFEFSNPESREGKEKLYVRRYYLGNIATGSFSAWRPVINERTKKAIEALVRKQFNDQYLTGKKKLSRQELDDYNNYEEDNTEATPANPAGDVLERVNLSRADCYWYNGGLMIQFQEYTDGSKIFEGRHFRIFFTHDVALKIAALIPEFNYITALPRLKNSYRGWNDAAMYEKFTILRTEPSSLDFAKKISERKVKSLTVINNYLPKAGNPTFQGKNEYEFDAAGRLLSTISYNEGNAVHSIIINDYNSKGAISRSITQNKNKNTVASVYYEYDTFGNILERTSIQDNTTDVTYFFYNGDYVYQFSAPVFGEGQSYNWITQITNTTLCSNNTCYELDKKGQIVAVTAAQYSSSRIQIGRDNDGRLVEVHADNDRYHYYLDYNSSGFIKRFGHYEYMNIKKEVTYEYHNESPFPYRITRDNGDNIIEELLTWQFF
;
A
#
# COMPACT_ATOMS: atom_id res chain seq x y z
N MET A 1 11.13 58.36 -13.10
CA MET A 1 11.89 57.35 -13.90
C MET A 1 11.23 56.00 -13.68
N LYS A 2 10.72 55.38 -14.75
CA LYS A 2 10.07 54.06 -14.73
C LYS A 2 11.17 53.00 -14.81
N SER A 3 11.45 52.29 -13.72
CA SER A 3 12.38 51.15 -13.73
C SER A 3 11.63 49.89 -14.17
N ILE A 4 11.91 49.45 -15.39
CA ILE A 4 11.45 48.18 -15.95
C ILE A 4 12.30 47.09 -15.29
N LEU A 5 11.69 46.33 -14.36
CA LEU A 5 12.31 45.18 -13.71
C LEU A 5 12.22 43.97 -14.65
N SER A 6 13.36 43.54 -15.21
CA SER A 6 13.43 42.36 -16.09
C SER A 6 13.59 41.09 -15.24
N LEU A 7 12.56 40.23 -15.27
CA LEU A 7 12.56 38.90 -14.64
C LEU A 7 13.15 37.89 -15.64
N PHE A 8 14.39 37.43 -15.39
CA PHE A 8 15.02 36.38 -16.22
C PHE A 8 14.50 34.99 -15.79
N PHE A 9 13.79 34.31 -16.67
CA PHE A 9 13.33 32.92 -16.50
C PHE A 9 14.34 31.95 -17.12
N LEU A 10 14.92 31.06 -16.32
CA LEU A 10 15.59 29.87 -16.83
C LEU A 10 14.63 28.69 -16.66
N ILE A 11 14.11 28.16 -17.77
CA ILE A 11 13.23 26.98 -17.77
C ILE A 11 14.11 25.76 -18.02
N SER A 12 14.27 24.90 -17.01
CA SER A 12 14.89 23.58 -17.16
C SER A 12 13.82 22.52 -17.00
N VAL A 13 13.48 21.83 -18.09
CA VAL A 13 12.57 20.67 -18.07
C VAL A 13 13.41 19.42 -17.78
N LEU A 14 13.37 18.92 -16.55
CA LEU A 14 13.91 17.60 -16.20
C LEU A 14 12.78 16.58 -16.28
N VAL A 15 12.84 15.68 -17.27
CA VAL A 15 11.86 14.61 -17.46
C VAL A 15 12.19 13.46 -16.50
N ALA A 16 11.67 13.53 -15.28
CA ALA A 16 11.55 12.34 -14.43
C ALA A 16 10.33 11.52 -14.90
N HIS A 17 10.42 10.19 -14.89
CA HIS A 17 9.30 9.32 -15.24
C HIS A 17 8.18 9.48 -14.18
N ALA A 18 7.15 10.24 -14.52
CA ALA A 18 6.04 10.51 -13.60
C ALA A 18 5.17 9.26 -13.38
N GLN A 19 4.97 8.90 -12.11
CA GLN A 19 3.90 8.00 -11.70
C GLN A 19 2.56 8.61 -12.10
N GLY A 20 1.73 7.88 -12.84
CA GLY A 20 0.40 8.36 -13.22
C GLY A 20 -0.62 8.14 -12.10
N VAL A 21 -1.53 9.10 -11.90
CA VAL A 21 -2.63 9.02 -10.91
C VAL A 21 -3.88 8.44 -11.59
N PRO A 22 -4.47 7.35 -11.07
CA PRO A 22 -5.68 6.77 -11.63
C PRO A 22 -6.93 7.60 -11.31
N ASP A 23 -7.83 7.67 -12.28
CA ASP A 23 -9.25 7.95 -12.09
C ASP A 23 -10.04 6.65 -12.21
N MET A 24 -10.38 6.05 -11.07
CA MET A 24 -11.07 4.78 -11.03
C MET A 24 -12.51 4.84 -11.53
N PHE A 25 -13.15 6.01 -11.58
CA PHE A 25 -14.54 6.12 -12.05
C PHE A 25 -14.61 6.04 -13.58
N PHE A 26 -13.52 6.43 -14.25
CA PHE A 26 -13.42 6.41 -15.71
C PHE A 26 -12.41 5.40 -16.25
N ASN A 27 -11.83 4.56 -15.39
CA ASN A 27 -10.79 3.60 -15.74
C ASN A 27 -9.64 4.22 -16.56
N LYS A 28 -9.21 5.42 -16.15
CA LYS A 28 -8.22 6.21 -16.89
C LYS A 28 -7.04 6.55 -16.00
N GLN A 29 -5.81 6.40 -16.51
CA GLN A 29 -4.61 6.88 -15.84
C GLN A 29 -4.21 8.25 -16.39
N HIS A 30 -3.91 9.19 -15.50
CA HIS A 30 -3.44 10.53 -15.85
C HIS A 30 -1.95 10.66 -15.53
N THR A 31 -1.17 11.12 -16.50
CA THR A 31 0.28 11.34 -16.34
C THR A 31 0.59 12.82 -16.27
N PHE A 32 1.69 13.16 -15.59
CA PHE A 32 2.07 14.53 -15.28
C PHE A 32 3.53 14.82 -15.64
N ASP A 33 3.86 16.09 -15.79
CA ASP A 33 5.22 16.58 -15.95
C ASP A 33 5.53 17.57 -14.83
N ASN A 34 6.77 17.55 -14.36
CA ASN A 34 7.25 18.49 -13.35
C ASN A 34 7.59 19.83 -14.02
N PHE A 35 6.86 20.88 -13.66
CA PHE A 35 7.23 22.25 -13.98
C PHE A 35 8.08 22.83 -12.85
N VAL A 36 9.37 23.05 -13.10
CA VAL A 36 10.30 23.62 -12.11
C VAL A 36 10.64 25.05 -12.46
N LEU A 37 10.53 25.94 -11.48
CA LEU A 37 10.90 27.34 -11.59
C LEU A 37 11.74 27.76 -10.38
N LYS A 38 12.92 28.33 -10.62
CA LYS A 38 13.77 28.91 -9.58
C LYS A 38 13.68 30.42 -9.64
N LEU A 39 13.27 31.05 -8.54
CA LEU A 39 13.13 32.50 -8.43
C LEU A 39 14.03 33.04 -7.32
N ASN A 40 14.59 34.23 -7.54
CA ASN A 40 15.14 35.03 -6.46
C ASN A 40 14.15 36.15 -6.17
N ALA A 41 13.39 36.05 -5.08
CA ALA A 41 12.47 37.10 -4.69
C ALA A 41 13.25 38.24 -4.03
N ASP A 42 12.93 39.47 -4.44
CA ASP A 42 13.42 40.68 -3.80
C ASP A 42 12.23 41.59 -3.45
N LYS A 43 11.29 41.04 -2.68
CA LYS A 43 10.12 41.76 -2.18
C LYS A 43 10.34 42.17 -0.72
N THR A 44 9.63 43.18 -0.26
CA THR A 44 9.68 43.66 1.13
C THR A 44 9.28 42.57 2.12
N TYR A 45 8.28 41.76 1.78
CA TYR A 45 7.75 40.68 2.62
C TYR A 45 8.39 39.30 2.35
N LEU A 46 9.17 39.15 1.26
CA LEU A 46 9.75 37.87 0.86
C LEU A 46 11.05 38.08 0.08
N ARG A 47 12.17 37.65 0.65
CA ARG A 47 13.51 37.79 0.05
C ARG A 47 14.19 36.45 -0.16
N GLY A 48 15.08 36.40 -1.15
CA GLY A 48 16.02 35.32 -1.42
C GLY A 48 15.51 34.24 -2.38
N LYS A 49 16.35 33.21 -2.56
CA LYS A 49 16.11 32.11 -3.50
C LYS A 49 14.97 31.21 -3.03
N MET A 50 14.12 30.83 -3.98
CA MET A 50 13.03 29.88 -3.82
C MET A 50 12.95 28.95 -5.02
N GLU A 51 12.55 27.72 -4.76
CA GLU A 51 12.27 26.71 -5.77
C GLU A 51 10.77 26.41 -5.78
N PHE A 52 10.20 26.39 -6.98
CA PHE A 52 8.82 26.02 -7.24
C PHE A 52 8.84 24.76 -8.09
N THR A 53 8.13 23.74 -7.64
CA THR A 53 7.88 22.54 -8.42
C THR A 53 6.37 22.38 -8.48
N CYS A 54 5.78 22.30 -9.67
CA CYS A 54 4.34 22.11 -9.84
C CYS A 54 4.11 21.02 -10.87
N ASN A 55 3.31 20.02 -10.53
CA ASN A 55 2.97 18.95 -11.46
C ASN A 55 1.80 19.38 -12.34
N ILE A 56 1.98 19.32 -13.66
CA ILE A 56 0.97 19.68 -14.66
C ILE A 56 0.68 18.48 -15.56
N PHE A 57 -0.46 18.45 -16.25
CA PHE A 57 -0.81 17.32 -17.12
C PHE A 57 0.22 17.13 -18.25
N ARG A 58 0.50 15.87 -18.63
CA ARG A 58 1.39 15.52 -19.75
C ARG A 58 0.58 15.21 -21.03
N GLY A 59 1.18 15.48 -22.20
CA GLY A 59 0.65 15.09 -23.52
C GLY A 59 -0.20 16.17 -24.21
N GLU A 60 -0.94 15.78 -25.26
CA GLU A 60 -1.87 16.68 -25.96
C GLU A 60 -3.00 17.15 -25.04
N LYS A 61 -3.26 18.46 -25.02
CA LYS A 61 -4.16 19.09 -24.06
C LYS A 61 -5.35 19.73 -24.76
N SER A 62 -6.54 19.45 -24.25
CA SER A 62 -7.72 20.26 -24.58
C SER A 62 -7.52 21.70 -24.08
N SER A 63 -8.28 22.66 -24.63
CA SER A 63 -8.23 24.05 -24.15
C SER A 63 -8.60 24.17 -22.66
N ALA A 64 -9.44 23.26 -22.15
CA ALA A 64 -9.78 23.17 -20.72
C ALA A 64 -8.58 22.73 -19.87
N MET A 65 -7.83 21.72 -20.30
CA MET A 65 -6.63 21.28 -19.60
C MET A 65 -5.55 22.36 -19.58
N VAL A 66 -5.36 23.09 -20.69
CA VAL A 66 -4.41 24.23 -20.72
C VAL A 66 -4.80 25.31 -19.72
N ARG A 67 -6.10 25.62 -19.60
CA ARG A 67 -6.61 26.56 -18.57
C ARG A 67 -6.36 26.03 -17.16
N LEU A 68 -6.60 24.75 -16.92
CA LEU A 68 -6.37 24.11 -15.64
C LEU A 68 -4.89 24.18 -15.22
N ASP A 69 -3.97 23.79 -16.09
CA ASP A 69 -2.53 23.87 -15.84
C ASP A 69 -2.08 25.31 -15.55
N SER A 70 -2.59 26.27 -16.31
CA SER A 70 -2.30 27.70 -16.09
C SER A 70 -2.80 28.17 -14.72
N ALA A 71 -3.95 27.68 -14.27
CA ALA A 71 -4.49 27.99 -12.95
C ALA A 71 -3.70 27.31 -11.81
N ILE A 72 -3.24 26.07 -12.02
CA ILE A 72 -2.34 25.35 -11.12
C ILE A 72 -1.05 26.15 -10.91
N VAL A 73 -0.37 26.52 -11.99
CA VAL A 73 0.88 27.30 -11.92
C VAL A 73 0.65 28.65 -11.23
N ARG A 74 -0.49 29.30 -11.47
CA ARG A 74 -0.85 30.54 -10.78
C ARG A 74 -1.03 30.33 -9.28
N ALA A 75 -1.69 29.26 -8.86
CA ALA A 75 -1.89 28.98 -7.44
C ALA A 75 -0.56 28.70 -6.71
N CYS A 76 0.37 27.96 -7.33
CA CYS A 76 1.73 27.78 -6.78
C CYS A 76 2.46 29.12 -6.58
N ARG A 77 2.24 30.10 -7.47
CA ARG A 77 2.92 31.40 -7.43
C ARG A 77 2.24 32.44 -6.55
N LEU A 78 0.97 32.20 -6.18
CA LEU A 78 0.10 33.19 -5.56
C LEU A 78 0.72 33.85 -4.31
N PRO A 79 1.32 33.12 -3.34
CA PRO A 79 1.88 33.75 -2.15
C PRO A 79 3.14 34.57 -2.41
N VAL A 80 3.83 34.32 -3.52
CA VAL A 80 5.00 35.12 -3.88
C VAL A 80 4.59 36.38 -4.62
N GLU A 81 3.46 36.34 -5.30
CA GLU A 81 2.93 37.46 -6.06
C GLU A 81 2.07 38.40 -5.21
N ASN A 82 1.45 37.89 -4.15
CA ASN A 82 0.48 38.58 -3.32
C ASN A 82 0.88 38.58 -1.83
N GLU A 83 1.08 39.78 -1.27
CA GLU A 83 1.47 39.99 0.13
C GLU A 83 0.42 39.50 1.13
N THR A 84 -0.87 39.65 0.82
CA THR A 84 -1.96 39.19 1.69
C THR A 84 -1.95 37.66 1.80
N GLU A 85 -1.78 36.97 0.69
CA GLU A 85 -1.70 35.50 0.66
C GLU A 85 -0.45 34.98 1.39
N TYR A 86 0.69 35.67 1.22
CA TYR A 86 1.89 35.41 2.01
C TYR A 86 1.64 35.57 3.51
N ALA A 87 1.04 36.68 3.94
CA ALA A 87 0.78 36.97 5.34
C ALA A 87 -0.16 35.93 5.98
N ILE A 88 -1.15 35.43 5.23
CA ILE A 88 -2.03 34.34 5.68
C ILE A 88 -1.23 33.06 5.91
N LEU A 89 -0.36 32.66 4.97
CA LEU A 89 0.45 31.46 5.13
C LEU A 89 1.48 31.60 6.25
N LEU A 90 2.11 32.77 6.38
CA LEU A 90 3.07 33.04 7.44
C LEU A 90 2.41 32.95 8.83
N ARG A 91 1.19 33.48 8.96
CA ARG A 91 0.40 33.32 10.18
C ARG A 91 0.14 31.85 10.52
N GLU A 92 -0.22 31.03 9.53
CA GLU A 92 -0.42 29.59 9.74
C GLU A 92 0.89 28.86 10.09
N ALA A 93 2.01 29.24 9.48
CA ALA A 93 3.33 28.73 9.83
C ALA A 93 3.70 29.04 11.29
N ASN A 94 3.46 30.27 11.74
CA ASN A 94 3.68 30.66 13.13
C ASN A 94 2.81 29.86 14.11
N LEU A 95 1.53 29.67 13.80
CA LEU A 95 0.66 28.83 14.64
C LEU A 95 1.15 27.38 14.75
N ARG A 96 1.74 26.83 13.69
CA ARG A 96 2.37 25.51 13.72
C ARG A 96 3.64 25.49 14.58
N LEU A 97 4.46 26.54 14.49
CA LEU A 97 5.63 26.68 15.38
C LEU A 97 5.21 26.75 16.84
N ASP A 98 4.13 27.44 17.18
CA ASP A 98 3.64 27.52 18.55
C ASP A 98 3.27 26.14 19.10
N VAL A 99 2.56 25.32 18.32
CA VAL A 99 2.23 23.93 18.69
C VAL A 99 3.49 23.07 18.81
N MET A 100 4.42 23.20 17.88
CA MET A 100 5.70 22.48 17.93
C MET A 100 6.50 22.84 19.19
N ASN A 101 6.56 24.13 19.54
CA ASN A 101 7.23 24.62 20.74
C ASN A 101 6.54 24.15 22.03
N GLU A 102 5.20 24.13 22.07
CA GLU A 102 4.43 23.57 23.17
C GLU A 102 4.77 22.09 23.41
N LEU A 103 4.80 21.30 22.33
CA LEU A 103 5.14 19.88 22.38
C LEU A 103 6.60 19.68 22.82
N ASN A 104 7.54 20.47 22.28
CA ASN A 104 8.95 20.40 22.67
C ASN A 104 9.15 20.79 24.13
N ALA A 105 8.50 21.84 24.62
CA ALA A 105 8.57 22.29 26.01
C ALA A 105 8.03 21.25 27.00
N SER A 106 7.10 20.39 26.56
CA SER A 106 6.62 19.27 27.37
C SER A 106 7.64 18.11 27.49
N SER A 107 8.69 18.12 26.66
CA SER A 107 9.80 17.15 26.75
C SER A 107 10.84 17.57 27.80
N ARG A 108 11.35 16.61 28.58
CA ARG A 108 12.30 16.86 29.70
C ARG A 108 13.67 17.42 29.27
N SER A 109 13.90 17.56 27.96
CA SER A 109 15.17 17.96 27.35
C SER A 109 15.19 19.39 26.80
N TYR A 110 14.08 20.12 26.86
CA TYR A 110 13.95 21.44 26.23
C TYR A 110 14.78 22.50 26.95
N ARG A 111 15.74 23.11 26.24
CA ARG A 111 16.54 24.25 26.71
C ARG A 111 16.12 25.47 25.91
N GLY A 112 14.97 26.03 26.28
CA GLY A 112 14.32 27.18 25.64
C GLY A 112 15.26 28.10 24.85
N GLY A 113 15.21 27.96 23.52
CA GLY A 113 15.92 28.80 22.56
C GLY A 113 14.92 29.65 21.77
N ASN A 114 15.32 30.87 21.42
CA ASN A 114 14.50 31.72 20.55
C ASN A 114 14.53 31.16 19.12
N VAL A 115 13.42 30.54 18.71
CA VAL A 115 13.18 30.13 17.32
C VAL A 115 13.03 31.39 16.47
N SER A 116 13.71 31.45 15.31
CA SER A 116 13.55 32.60 14.41
C SER A 116 12.18 32.58 13.72
N ASN A 117 11.71 33.73 13.24
CA ASN A 117 10.52 33.76 12.39
C ASN A 117 10.69 32.84 11.16
N PRO A 118 9.67 32.04 10.81
CA PRO A 118 9.71 31.15 9.67
C PRO A 118 9.71 31.95 8.37
N ARG A 119 10.46 31.47 7.38
CA ARG A 119 10.55 32.07 6.06
C ARG A 119 10.22 31.04 4.99
N LEU A 120 9.37 31.41 4.04
CA LEU A 120 9.06 30.56 2.89
C LEU A 120 10.31 30.35 2.02
N THR A 121 10.67 29.10 1.75
CA THR A 121 11.84 28.71 0.95
C THR A 121 11.50 27.82 -0.24
N SER A 122 10.36 27.12 -0.20
CA SER A 122 9.94 26.19 -1.26
C SER A 122 8.42 26.16 -1.42
N VAL A 123 7.99 25.92 -2.66
CA VAL A 123 6.60 25.60 -2.98
C VAL A 123 6.56 24.38 -3.87
N GLU A 124 5.88 23.34 -3.40
CA GLU A 124 5.75 22.07 -4.11
C GLU A 124 4.26 21.78 -4.33
N GLY A 125 3.84 21.78 -5.58
CA GLY A 125 2.49 21.44 -6.00
C GLY A 125 2.45 20.05 -6.63
N ASP A 126 1.53 19.22 -6.16
CA ASP A 126 1.36 17.85 -6.64
C ASP A 126 -0.12 17.48 -6.77
N ILE A 127 -0.42 16.49 -7.59
CA ILE A 127 -1.77 15.95 -7.76
C ILE A 127 -1.96 14.85 -6.73
N ALA A 128 -2.73 15.17 -5.69
CA ALA A 128 -3.06 14.24 -4.62
C ALA A 128 -3.97 13.11 -5.14
N SER A 129 -5.01 13.44 -5.90
CA SER A 129 -5.93 12.44 -6.46
C SER A 129 -6.63 12.92 -7.73
N VAL A 130 -7.10 11.97 -8.53
CA VAL A 130 -8.08 12.22 -9.59
C VAL A 130 -9.29 11.33 -9.34
N SER A 131 -10.49 11.91 -9.37
CA SER A 131 -11.72 11.17 -9.13
C SER A 131 -12.87 11.79 -9.90
N ALA A 132 -13.44 11.01 -10.82
CA ALA A 132 -14.57 11.42 -11.65
C ALA A 132 -14.31 12.72 -12.42
N GLY A 133 -13.12 12.82 -13.01
CA GLY A 133 -12.67 13.97 -13.79
C GLY A 133 -12.40 15.22 -12.95
N ARG A 134 -12.38 15.10 -11.62
CA ARG A 134 -11.93 16.14 -10.70
C ARG A 134 -10.53 15.84 -10.21
N VAL A 135 -9.73 16.89 -10.06
CA VAL A 135 -8.33 16.80 -9.64
C VAL A 135 -8.22 17.46 -8.29
N LEU A 136 -7.82 16.70 -7.27
CA LEU A 136 -7.37 17.30 -6.03
C LEU A 136 -5.88 17.64 -6.16
N TYR A 137 -5.58 18.92 -6.09
CA TYR A 137 -4.22 19.44 -6.18
C TYR A 137 -3.78 19.93 -4.80
N GLU A 138 -2.66 19.41 -4.31
CA GLU A 138 -2.02 19.83 -3.06
C GLU A 138 -0.92 20.84 -3.38
N VAL A 139 -0.84 21.93 -2.63
CA VAL A 139 0.32 22.84 -2.63
C VAL A 139 0.92 22.86 -1.23
N LYS A 140 2.16 22.39 -1.12
CA LYS A 140 2.99 22.38 0.08
C LYS A 140 3.89 23.61 0.09
N TYR A 141 3.76 24.43 1.11
CA TYR A 141 4.58 25.62 1.34
C TYR A 141 5.60 25.31 2.44
N GLY A 142 6.87 25.15 2.05
CA GLY A 142 7.96 24.85 2.98
C GLY A 142 8.54 26.13 3.57
N PHE A 143 8.44 26.25 4.89
CA PHE A 143 9.02 27.34 5.67
C PHE A 143 10.22 26.84 6.45
N GLU A 144 11.32 27.58 6.36
CA GLU A 144 12.56 27.33 7.10
C GLU A 144 12.66 28.30 8.28
N PHE A 145 13.12 27.81 9.42
CA PHE A 145 13.40 28.61 10.60
C PHE A 145 14.65 28.10 11.30
N SER A 146 15.32 28.97 12.05
CA SER A 146 16.50 28.60 12.82
C SER A 146 16.07 27.94 14.12
N ASN A 147 16.53 26.71 14.35
CA ASN A 147 16.36 25.99 15.60
C ASN A 147 17.76 25.63 16.15
N PRO A 148 18.21 26.29 17.23
CA PRO A 148 19.52 26.03 17.85
C PRO A 148 19.71 24.59 18.35
N GLU A 149 18.62 23.86 18.61
CA GLU A 149 18.66 22.47 19.06
C GLU A 149 18.77 21.47 17.91
N SER A 150 18.49 21.89 16.68
CA SER A 150 18.62 21.04 15.49
C SER A 150 20.08 20.88 15.08
N ARG A 151 20.47 19.69 14.59
CA ARG A 151 21.85 19.42 14.14
C ARG A 151 22.32 20.34 13.03
N GLU A 152 21.40 20.82 12.19
CA GLU A 152 21.68 21.69 11.04
C GLU A 152 21.49 23.18 11.37
N GLY A 153 21.08 23.51 12.60
CA GLY A 153 20.72 24.87 13.02
C GLY A 153 19.48 25.44 12.35
N LYS A 154 18.83 24.65 11.47
CA LYS A 154 17.66 25.01 10.67
C LYS A 154 16.72 23.83 10.59
N GLU A 155 15.42 24.12 10.67
CA GLU A 155 14.35 23.15 10.51
C GLU A 155 13.33 23.66 9.49
N LYS A 156 12.53 22.72 8.97
CA LYS A 156 11.45 23.01 8.03
C LYS A 156 10.11 22.62 8.62
N LEU A 157 9.12 23.47 8.40
CA LEU A 157 7.70 23.15 8.59
C LEU A 157 6.98 23.31 7.25
N TYR A 158 5.92 22.55 7.04
CA TYR A 158 5.10 22.64 5.83
C TYR A 158 3.70 23.14 6.17
N VAL A 159 3.18 24.08 5.38
CA VAL A 159 1.76 24.44 5.34
C VAL A 159 1.17 23.89 4.05
N ARG A 160 0.11 23.08 4.12
CA ARG A 160 -0.49 22.44 2.94
C ARG A 160 -1.84 23.09 2.63
N ARG A 161 -2.11 23.37 1.35
CA ARG A 161 -3.39 23.87 0.83
C ARG A 161 -3.88 22.97 -0.29
N TYR A 162 -5.18 22.77 -0.35
CA TYR A 162 -5.80 21.95 -1.38
C TYR A 162 -6.62 22.81 -2.34
N TYR A 163 -6.68 22.37 -3.59
CA TYR A 163 -7.47 22.97 -4.65
C TYR A 163 -8.18 21.87 -5.42
N LEU A 164 -9.38 22.17 -5.93
CA LEU A 164 -10.15 21.25 -6.75
C LEU A 164 -10.22 21.77 -8.19
N GLY A 165 -9.70 20.96 -9.10
CA GLY A 165 -9.75 21.16 -10.55
C GLY A 165 -10.87 20.36 -11.21
N ASN A 166 -11.37 20.82 -12.35
CA ASN A 166 -12.21 20.05 -13.26
C ASN A 166 -11.51 19.92 -14.61
N ILE A 167 -11.21 18.68 -15.01
CA ILE A 167 -10.47 18.39 -16.24
C ILE A 167 -11.26 18.82 -17.49
N ALA A 168 -12.58 18.64 -17.49
CA ALA A 168 -13.43 18.93 -18.63
C ALA A 168 -13.68 20.43 -18.83
N THR A 169 -13.83 21.20 -17.75
CA THR A 169 -14.14 22.65 -17.85
C THR A 169 -12.89 23.54 -17.74
N GLY A 170 -11.85 23.06 -17.07
CA GLY A 170 -10.66 23.82 -16.72
C GLY A 170 -10.84 24.71 -15.49
N SER A 171 -11.92 24.55 -14.72
CA SER A 171 -12.12 25.30 -13.47
C SER A 171 -11.16 24.83 -12.40
N PHE A 172 -10.65 25.75 -11.58
CA PHE A 172 -9.74 25.46 -10.48
C PHE A 172 -9.99 26.43 -9.33
N SER A 173 -10.23 25.92 -8.13
CA SER A 173 -10.55 26.74 -6.97
C SER A 173 -9.99 26.14 -5.69
N ALA A 174 -9.78 26.97 -4.67
CA ALA A 174 -9.41 26.48 -3.35
C ALA A 174 -10.44 25.47 -2.83
N TRP A 175 -9.96 24.37 -2.27
CA TRP A 175 -10.78 23.32 -1.70
C TRP A 175 -10.87 23.50 -0.19
N ARG A 176 -12.08 23.83 0.29
CA ARG A 176 -12.39 23.99 1.71
C ARG A 176 -13.86 23.58 1.94
N PRO A 177 -14.14 22.31 2.22
CA PRO A 177 -15.50 21.87 2.47
C PRO A 177 -16.05 22.52 3.74
N VAL A 178 -17.27 23.06 3.68
CA VAL A 178 -17.88 23.72 4.84
C VAL A 178 -18.54 22.66 5.73
N ILE A 179 -17.89 22.33 6.85
CA ILE A 179 -18.43 21.43 7.87
C ILE A 179 -19.06 22.26 8.99
N ASN A 180 -20.38 22.50 8.91
CA ASN A 180 -21.13 23.13 10.00
C ASN A 180 -21.30 22.17 11.20
N GLU A 181 -21.70 22.68 12.37
CA GLU A 181 -21.84 21.88 13.60
C GLU A 181 -22.81 20.69 13.48
N ARG A 182 -23.87 20.80 12.68
CA ARG A 182 -24.80 19.68 12.44
C ARG A 182 -24.13 18.59 11.62
N THR A 183 -23.48 18.96 10.52
CA THR A 183 -22.70 18.06 9.67
C THR A 183 -21.58 17.40 10.48
N LYS A 184 -20.86 18.18 11.29
CA LYS A 184 -19.80 17.70 12.19
C LYS A 184 -20.30 16.57 13.09
N LYS A 185 -21.39 16.78 13.85
CA LYS A 185 -21.95 15.75 14.74
C LYS A 185 -22.35 14.47 14.00
N ALA A 186 -22.93 14.61 12.81
CA ALA A 186 -23.31 13.47 11.99
C ALA A 186 -22.09 12.68 11.49
N ILE A 187 -21.01 13.38 11.10
CA ILE A 187 -19.74 12.76 10.71
C ILE A 187 -19.10 12.09 11.93
N GLU A 188 -19.03 12.76 13.09
CA GLU A 188 -18.47 12.19 14.33
C GLU A 188 -19.11 10.85 14.69
N ALA A 189 -20.44 10.76 14.62
CA ALA A 189 -21.16 9.51 14.88
C ALA A 189 -20.77 8.38 13.91
N LEU A 190 -20.51 8.69 12.63
CA LEU A 190 -20.11 7.71 11.62
C LEU A 190 -18.65 7.26 11.77
N VAL A 191 -17.77 8.14 12.26
CA VAL A 191 -16.31 7.91 12.25
C VAL A 191 -15.72 7.54 13.61
N ARG A 192 -16.50 7.68 14.70
CA ARG A 192 -16.05 7.49 16.09
C ARG A 192 -15.29 6.21 16.33
N LYS A 193 -15.86 5.06 15.93
CA LYS A 193 -15.23 3.75 16.13
C LYS A 193 -13.86 3.68 15.44
N GLN A 194 -13.79 4.06 14.17
CA GLN A 194 -12.55 4.01 13.39
C GLN A 194 -11.47 4.97 13.94
N PHE A 195 -11.85 6.17 14.40
CA PHE A 195 -10.92 7.09 15.07
C PHE A 195 -10.36 6.50 16.37
N ASN A 196 -11.23 5.91 17.20
CA ASN A 196 -10.81 5.30 18.46
C ASN A 196 -9.94 4.07 18.24
N ASP A 197 -10.34 3.16 17.34
CA ASP A 197 -9.57 1.98 16.96
C ASP A 197 -8.17 2.37 16.46
N GLN A 198 -8.07 3.37 15.57
CA GLN A 198 -6.78 3.86 15.08
C GLN A 198 -5.94 4.52 16.18
N TYR A 199 -6.54 5.33 17.06
CA TYR A 199 -5.80 5.94 18.16
C TYR A 199 -5.29 4.91 19.17
N LEU A 200 -6.10 3.92 19.53
CA LEU A 200 -5.70 2.84 20.43
C LEU A 200 -4.59 2.00 19.80
N THR A 201 -4.71 1.68 18.51
CA THR A 201 -3.62 1.03 17.75
C THR A 201 -2.34 1.87 17.80
N GLY A 202 -2.42 3.18 17.57
CA GLY A 202 -1.24 4.03 17.44
C GLY A 202 -0.55 4.38 18.74
N LYS A 203 -1.33 4.66 19.79
CA LYS A 203 -0.79 5.13 21.07
C LYS A 203 -0.57 4.02 22.08
N LYS A 204 -1.50 3.05 22.14
CA LYS A 204 -1.43 1.93 23.10
C LYS A 204 -0.86 0.66 22.49
N LYS A 205 -0.64 0.62 21.17
CA LYS A 205 -0.06 -0.52 20.44
C LYS A 205 -0.89 -1.80 20.61
N LEU A 206 -2.21 -1.66 20.73
CA LEU A 206 -3.11 -2.80 20.84
C LEU A 206 -3.23 -3.50 19.48
N SER A 207 -3.22 -4.82 19.51
CA SER A 207 -3.58 -5.67 18.38
C SER A 207 -5.08 -5.59 18.08
N ARG A 208 -5.50 -5.99 16.87
CA ARG A 208 -6.92 -5.96 16.49
C ARG A 208 -7.78 -6.92 17.32
N GLN A 209 -7.21 -8.03 17.80
CA GLN A 209 -7.92 -8.91 18.75
C GLN A 209 -8.13 -8.23 20.10
N GLU A 210 -7.13 -7.52 20.62
CA GLU A 210 -7.30 -6.72 21.85
C GLU A 210 -8.33 -5.59 21.66
N LEU A 211 -8.47 -5.04 20.44
CA LEU A 211 -9.52 -4.08 20.11
C LEU A 211 -10.90 -4.74 20.01
N ASP A 212 -11.01 -5.91 19.38
CA ASP A 212 -12.27 -6.63 19.25
C ASP A 212 -12.76 -7.13 20.61
N ASP A 213 -11.87 -7.68 21.44
CA ASP A 213 -12.16 -8.05 22.82
C ASP A 213 -12.59 -6.81 23.62
N TYR A 214 -11.87 -5.69 23.50
CA TYR A 214 -12.22 -4.41 24.14
C TYR A 214 -13.60 -3.89 23.72
N ASN A 215 -13.95 -3.96 22.44
CA ASN A 215 -15.24 -3.52 21.91
C ASN A 215 -16.39 -4.46 22.31
N ASN A 216 -16.15 -5.78 22.39
CA ASN A 216 -17.15 -6.77 22.80
C ASN A 216 -17.45 -6.70 24.31
N TYR A 217 -16.49 -6.28 25.14
CA TYR A 217 -16.72 -6.03 26.57
C TYR A 217 -17.72 -4.88 26.86
N GLU A 218 -17.93 -3.96 25.92
CA GLU A 218 -18.91 -2.86 26.06
C GLU A 218 -20.35 -3.30 25.71
N GLU A 219 -20.58 -4.37 24.95
CA GLU A 219 -21.94 -4.81 24.58
C GLU A 219 -22.62 -5.69 25.65
N ASP A 220 -21.87 -6.39 26.51
CA ASP A 220 -22.41 -7.42 27.42
C ASP A 220 -22.50 -7.05 28.91
N ASN A 221 -22.07 -5.85 29.35
CA ASN A 221 -22.10 -5.48 30.78
C ASN A 221 -22.80 -4.15 31.07
N THR A 222 -23.99 -4.22 31.69
CA THR A 222 -24.70 -3.08 32.33
C THR A 222 -24.15 -2.69 33.69
N GLU A 223 -23.08 -3.28 34.19
CA GLU A 223 -22.49 -2.92 35.49
C GLU A 223 -20.96 -2.79 35.41
N ALA A 224 -20.49 -1.58 35.74
CA ALA A 224 -19.10 -1.18 35.93
C ALA A 224 -18.14 -1.49 34.76
N THR A 225 -18.29 -0.73 33.66
CA THR A 225 -17.23 -0.49 32.67
C THR A 225 -15.87 -0.28 33.35
N PRO A 226 -14.79 -0.96 32.93
CA PRO A 226 -13.47 -0.38 33.08
C PRO A 226 -13.49 0.90 32.25
N ALA A 227 -13.56 2.05 32.93
CA ALA A 227 -13.62 3.37 32.32
C ALA A 227 -12.65 3.44 31.15
N ASN A 228 -13.15 3.77 29.95
CA ASN A 228 -12.33 3.98 28.75
C ASN A 228 -11.12 4.85 29.11
N PRO A 229 -9.90 4.29 29.25
CA PRO A 229 -8.77 5.06 29.79
C PRO A 229 -8.30 6.13 28.79
N ALA A 230 -8.80 6.10 27.55
CA ALA A 230 -8.47 7.05 26.50
C ALA A 230 -9.47 8.20 26.35
N GLY A 231 -10.68 8.09 26.91
CA GLY A 231 -11.79 8.96 26.53
C GLY A 231 -12.13 8.85 25.04
N ASP A 232 -13.18 9.53 24.61
CA ASP A 232 -13.52 9.64 23.20
C ASP A 232 -12.48 10.51 22.48
N VAL A 233 -11.69 9.92 21.59
CA VAL A 233 -10.57 10.63 20.92
C VAL A 233 -11.09 11.77 20.05
N LEU A 234 -12.31 11.64 19.55
CA LEU A 234 -12.98 12.71 18.81
C LEU A 234 -13.21 13.96 19.66
N GLU A 235 -13.31 13.87 20.99
CA GLU A 235 -13.35 15.04 21.87
C GLU A 235 -12.03 15.83 21.89
N ARG A 236 -10.93 15.17 21.49
CA ARG A 236 -9.57 15.73 21.49
C ARG A 236 -9.14 16.26 20.13
N VAL A 237 -9.94 16.04 19.08
CA VAL A 237 -9.66 16.52 17.73
C VAL A 237 -10.78 17.40 17.21
N ASN A 238 -10.42 18.52 16.57
CA ASN A 238 -11.41 19.38 15.94
C ASN A 238 -11.54 19.05 14.45
N LEU A 239 -12.54 18.23 14.09
CA LEU A 239 -12.80 17.83 12.71
C LEU A 239 -13.02 18.99 11.74
N SER A 240 -13.49 20.17 12.20
CA SER A 240 -13.64 21.33 11.30
C SER A 240 -12.30 21.92 10.83
N ARG A 241 -11.19 21.48 11.44
CA ARG A 241 -9.82 21.80 11.02
C ARG A 241 -9.14 20.69 10.23
N ALA A 242 -9.82 19.56 10.01
CA ALA A 242 -9.29 18.49 9.19
C ALA A 242 -9.45 18.82 7.71
N ASP A 243 -8.47 18.43 6.90
CA ASP A 243 -8.62 18.39 5.45
C ASP A 243 -9.46 17.17 5.09
N CYS A 244 -10.63 17.41 4.49
CA CYS A 244 -11.54 16.35 4.07
C CYS A 244 -11.62 16.37 2.54
N TYR A 245 -11.22 15.28 1.88
CA TYR A 245 -11.19 15.22 0.42
C TYR A 245 -11.44 13.81 -0.11
N TRP A 246 -11.90 13.72 -1.35
CA TRP A 246 -12.09 12.43 -2.01
C TRP A 246 -10.75 11.91 -2.54
N TYR A 247 -10.47 10.64 -2.29
CA TYR A 247 -9.22 10.00 -2.69
C TYR A 247 -9.53 8.60 -3.22
N ASN A 248 -9.21 8.36 -4.50
CA ASN A 248 -9.56 7.12 -5.18
C ASN A 248 -11.05 6.79 -5.04
N GLY A 249 -11.40 5.70 -4.35
CA GLY A 249 -12.77 5.24 -4.14
C GLY A 249 -13.35 5.55 -2.77
N GLY A 250 -12.69 6.41 -1.99
CA GLY A 250 -13.07 6.71 -0.63
C GLY A 250 -12.83 8.16 -0.23
N LEU A 251 -13.04 8.43 1.06
CA LEU A 251 -12.89 9.74 1.65
C LEU A 251 -11.69 9.75 2.59
N MET A 252 -10.81 10.72 2.44
CA MET A 252 -9.70 10.96 3.34
C MET A 252 -10.05 12.10 4.30
N ILE A 253 -9.87 11.87 5.60
CA ILE A 253 -9.84 12.92 6.63
C ILE A 253 -8.42 12.99 7.17
N GLN A 254 -7.76 14.12 6.99
CA GLN A 254 -6.36 14.32 7.31
C GLN A 254 -6.17 15.48 8.29
N PHE A 255 -5.27 15.29 9.26
CA PHE A 255 -4.77 16.35 10.12
C PHE A 255 -3.30 16.61 9.79
N GLN A 256 -3.00 17.86 9.47
CA GLN A 256 -1.65 18.27 9.15
C GLN A 256 -0.78 18.37 10.41
N GLU A 257 0.53 18.30 10.21
CA GLU A 257 1.55 18.41 11.25
C GLU A 257 1.43 19.72 12.03
N TYR A 258 1.70 19.63 13.33
CA TYR A 258 1.68 20.75 14.27
C TYR A 258 0.38 21.58 14.23
N THR A 259 -0.73 20.93 13.94
CA THR A 259 -2.07 21.47 14.18
C THR A 259 -2.59 20.98 15.54
N ASP A 260 -3.58 21.66 16.12
CA ASP A 260 -4.19 21.21 17.39
C ASP A 260 -4.65 19.75 17.35
N GLY A 261 -5.23 19.30 16.23
CA GLY A 261 -5.67 17.92 16.05
C GLY A 261 -4.51 16.92 16.03
N SER A 262 -3.34 17.30 15.54
CA SER A 262 -2.15 16.43 15.52
C SER A 262 -1.49 16.20 16.88
N LYS A 263 -1.85 16.99 17.92
CA LYS A 263 -1.29 16.84 19.28
C LYS A 263 -1.55 15.45 19.88
N ILE A 264 -2.63 14.79 19.49
CA ILE A 264 -2.94 13.42 19.96
C ILE A 264 -1.86 12.41 19.56
N PHE A 265 -1.07 12.72 18.52
CA PHE A 265 0.09 11.98 18.02
C PHE A 265 1.37 12.84 18.03
N GLU A 266 1.57 13.64 19.08
CA GLU A 266 2.81 14.40 19.30
C GLU A 266 3.18 15.34 18.13
N GLY A 267 2.17 15.91 17.47
CA GLY A 267 2.36 16.86 16.36
C GLY A 267 2.57 16.20 15.00
N ARG A 268 2.59 14.86 14.93
CA ARG A 268 2.74 14.13 13.66
C ARG A 268 1.47 14.22 12.82
N HIS A 269 1.66 14.31 11.50
CA HIS A 269 0.57 14.15 10.55
C HIS A 269 -0.08 12.77 10.71
N PHE A 270 -1.41 12.72 10.56
CA PHE A 270 -2.13 11.46 10.46
C PHE A 270 -3.37 11.61 9.56
N ARG A 271 -3.85 10.49 9.06
CA ARG A 271 -4.96 10.43 8.13
C ARG A 271 -5.82 9.20 8.36
N ILE A 272 -7.10 9.34 8.13
CA ILE A 272 -8.08 8.27 8.22
C ILE A 272 -8.77 8.17 6.88
N PHE A 273 -8.73 6.96 6.32
CA PHE A 273 -9.37 6.66 5.06
C PHE A 273 -10.65 5.88 5.29
N PHE A 274 -11.75 6.45 4.83
CA PHE A 274 -13.08 5.83 4.89
C PHE A 274 -13.39 5.22 3.52
N THR A 275 -13.87 3.98 3.54
CA THR A 275 -14.20 3.23 2.33
C THR A 275 -15.69 3.27 2.01
N HIS A 276 -16.02 3.09 0.72
CA HIS A 276 -17.33 2.74 0.19
C HIS A 276 -18.52 3.40 0.90
N ASP A 277 -19.31 2.62 1.64
CA ASP A 277 -20.60 3.05 2.19
C ASP A 277 -20.45 4.14 3.25
N VAL A 278 -19.41 4.07 4.09
CA VAL A 278 -19.15 5.10 5.10
C VAL A 278 -18.73 6.40 4.41
N ALA A 279 -17.84 6.32 3.42
CA ALA A 279 -17.41 7.47 2.64
C ALA A 279 -18.57 8.15 1.92
N LEU A 280 -19.48 7.37 1.30
CA LEU A 280 -20.65 7.91 0.62
C LEU A 280 -21.66 8.53 1.59
N LYS A 281 -21.86 7.95 2.77
CA LYS A 281 -22.70 8.56 3.83
C LYS A 281 -22.14 9.90 4.28
N ILE A 282 -20.83 10.01 4.45
CA ILE A 282 -20.18 11.29 4.81
C ILE A 282 -20.26 12.28 3.65
N ALA A 283 -19.98 11.85 2.42
CA ALA A 283 -20.04 12.69 1.23
C ALA A 283 -21.44 13.30 1.01
N ALA A 284 -22.51 12.55 1.31
CA ALA A 284 -23.87 13.05 1.24
C ALA A 284 -24.16 14.20 2.25
N LEU A 285 -23.35 14.37 3.29
CA LEU A 285 -23.50 15.44 4.28
C LEU A 285 -22.73 16.72 3.94
N ILE A 286 -21.88 16.69 2.90
CA ILE A 286 -20.99 17.79 2.50
C ILE A 286 -21.31 18.14 1.03
N PRO A 287 -22.01 19.27 0.76
CA PRO A 287 -22.50 19.62 -0.59
C PRO A 287 -21.41 19.67 -1.67
N GLU A 288 -20.18 19.98 -1.30
CA GLU A 288 -19.03 20.06 -2.20
C GLU A 288 -18.69 18.69 -2.83
N PHE A 289 -19.17 17.57 -2.27
CA PHE A 289 -19.02 16.23 -2.85
C PHE A 289 -20.17 15.78 -3.77
N ASN A 290 -21.09 16.68 -4.14
CA ASN A 290 -22.20 16.35 -5.05
C ASN A 290 -21.76 15.70 -6.38
N TYR A 291 -20.53 15.97 -6.84
CA TYR A 291 -20.00 15.36 -8.05
C TYR A 291 -19.69 13.87 -7.91
N ILE A 292 -19.44 13.37 -6.70
CA ILE A 292 -19.24 11.95 -6.42
C ILE A 292 -20.57 11.25 -6.16
N THR A 293 -21.45 11.87 -5.38
CA THR A 293 -22.73 11.26 -5.00
C THR A 293 -23.68 11.08 -6.18
N ALA A 294 -23.48 11.84 -7.26
CA ALA A 294 -24.20 11.70 -8.51
C ALA A 294 -23.71 10.55 -9.41
N LEU A 295 -22.57 9.92 -9.08
CA LEU A 295 -22.01 8.86 -9.92
C LEU A 295 -22.70 7.51 -9.67
N PRO A 296 -22.83 6.67 -10.70
CA PRO A 296 -23.27 5.30 -10.50
C PRO A 296 -22.30 4.57 -9.57
N ARG A 297 -22.85 3.70 -8.72
CA ARG A 297 -22.02 2.78 -7.93
C ARG A 297 -21.15 1.97 -8.87
N LEU A 298 -19.86 1.91 -8.55
CA LEU A 298 -18.91 1.07 -9.27
C LEU A 298 -19.41 -0.38 -9.22
N LYS A 299 -19.32 -1.07 -10.35
CA LYS A 299 -19.68 -2.49 -10.47
C LYS A 299 -18.42 -3.26 -10.76
N ASN A 300 -18.24 -4.42 -10.15
CA ASN A 300 -17.18 -5.35 -10.48
C ASN A 300 -17.67 -6.40 -11.49
N SER A 301 -16.79 -6.81 -12.42
CA SER A 301 -17.03 -7.97 -13.30
C SER A 301 -16.43 -9.26 -12.72
N TYR A 302 -15.49 -9.13 -11.77
CA TYR A 302 -14.72 -10.22 -11.20
C TYR A 302 -15.24 -10.69 -9.83
N ARG A 303 -15.03 -11.97 -9.51
CA ARG A 303 -15.38 -12.60 -8.22
C ARG A 303 -14.18 -13.32 -7.64
N GLY A 304 -14.01 -13.25 -6.32
CA GLY A 304 -12.92 -13.95 -5.62
C GLY A 304 -11.53 -13.34 -5.87
N TRP A 305 -11.41 -12.03 -6.10
CA TRP A 305 -10.11 -11.39 -6.27
C TRP A 305 -9.24 -11.56 -5.02
N ASN A 306 -8.02 -12.06 -5.25
CA ASN A 306 -6.97 -12.22 -4.26
C ASN A 306 -5.63 -11.88 -4.91
N ASP A 307 -4.96 -10.84 -4.39
CA ASP A 307 -3.71 -10.34 -4.94
C ASP A 307 -2.57 -11.37 -4.79
N ALA A 308 -2.49 -12.07 -3.67
CA ALA A 308 -1.50 -13.13 -3.45
C ALA A 308 -1.67 -14.29 -4.44
N ALA A 309 -2.91 -14.70 -4.73
CA ALA A 309 -3.19 -15.73 -5.73
C ALA A 309 -2.78 -15.28 -7.15
N MET A 310 -2.91 -13.98 -7.45
CA MET A 310 -2.43 -13.40 -8.70
C MET A 310 -0.90 -13.43 -8.77
N TYR A 311 -0.18 -13.03 -7.71
CA TYR A 311 1.27 -13.14 -7.65
C TYR A 311 1.76 -14.59 -7.79
N GLU A 312 1.08 -15.55 -7.14
CA GLU A 312 1.38 -16.99 -7.21
C GLU A 312 1.32 -17.51 -8.66
N LYS A 313 0.35 -17.05 -9.46
CA LYS A 313 0.27 -17.41 -10.90
C LYS A 313 1.50 -16.99 -11.69
N PHE A 314 2.19 -15.93 -11.29
CA PHE A 314 3.40 -15.46 -11.97
C PHE A 314 4.65 -16.16 -11.47
N THR A 315 4.77 -16.34 -10.16
CA THR A 315 5.97 -16.95 -9.57
C THR A 315 6.08 -18.41 -9.97
N ILE A 316 4.96 -19.14 -10.06
CA ILE A 316 4.95 -20.58 -10.37
C ILE A 316 5.58 -20.96 -11.70
N LEU A 317 5.71 -20.02 -12.64
CA LEU A 317 6.36 -20.25 -13.93
C LEU A 317 7.90 -20.35 -13.80
N ARG A 318 8.47 -19.79 -12.72
CA ARG A 318 9.93 -19.65 -12.53
C ARG A 318 10.42 -20.23 -11.21
N THR A 319 9.54 -20.89 -10.46
CA THR A 319 9.86 -21.48 -9.17
C THR A 319 9.56 -22.97 -9.19
N GLU A 320 10.41 -23.75 -8.52
CA GLU A 320 10.13 -25.16 -8.28
C GLU A 320 8.83 -25.33 -7.48
N PRO A 321 8.03 -26.37 -7.78
CA PRO A 321 6.94 -26.77 -6.89
C PRO A 321 7.44 -27.10 -5.48
N SER A 322 6.84 -26.47 -4.49
CA SER A 322 7.05 -26.75 -3.08
C SER A 322 6.25 -27.97 -2.63
N SER A 323 6.60 -28.53 -1.48
CA SER A 323 5.82 -29.60 -0.83
C SER A 323 4.35 -29.21 -0.60
N LEU A 324 4.09 -27.95 -0.25
CA LEU A 324 2.74 -27.41 -0.11
C LEU A 324 1.94 -27.37 -1.42
N ASP A 325 2.60 -27.21 -2.57
CA ASP A 325 1.91 -27.18 -3.87
C ASP A 325 1.30 -28.54 -4.21
N PHE A 326 1.96 -29.64 -3.83
CA PHE A 326 1.42 -30.99 -3.99
C PHE A 326 0.21 -31.23 -3.08
N ALA A 327 0.23 -30.70 -1.84
CA ALA A 327 -0.90 -30.80 -0.92
C ALA A 327 -2.16 -30.12 -1.47
N LYS A 328 -2.00 -28.99 -2.18
CA LYS A 328 -3.11 -28.19 -2.71
C LYS A 328 -3.67 -28.70 -4.04
N LYS A 329 -2.82 -29.25 -4.92
CA LYS A 329 -3.19 -29.55 -6.32
C LYS A 329 -3.81 -30.93 -6.55
N ILE A 330 -3.56 -31.88 -5.66
CA ILE A 330 -3.99 -33.28 -5.85
C ILE A 330 -5.33 -33.50 -5.13
N SER A 331 -6.43 -33.41 -5.86
CA SER A 331 -7.79 -33.40 -5.30
C SER A 331 -8.31 -34.76 -4.83
N GLU A 332 -7.69 -35.87 -5.25
CA GLU A 332 -8.20 -37.23 -5.05
C GLU A 332 -8.02 -37.74 -3.62
N ARG A 333 -7.02 -37.22 -2.89
CA ARG A 333 -6.75 -37.56 -1.49
C ARG A 333 -6.46 -36.31 -0.69
N LYS A 334 -7.38 -35.97 0.20
CA LYS A 334 -7.26 -34.80 1.06
C LYS A 334 -6.19 -35.04 2.13
N VAL A 335 -5.15 -34.23 2.09
CA VAL A 335 -4.08 -34.22 3.10
C VAL A 335 -4.65 -33.67 4.40
N LYS A 336 -4.40 -34.38 5.51
CA LYS A 336 -4.70 -33.95 6.88
C LYS A 336 -3.48 -33.28 7.52
N SER A 337 -2.30 -33.88 7.34
CA SER A 337 -1.05 -33.29 7.80
C SER A 337 0.11 -33.67 6.90
N LEU A 338 1.13 -32.82 6.91
CA LEU A 338 2.40 -33.03 6.22
C LEU A 338 3.53 -32.66 7.18
N THR A 339 4.51 -33.56 7.33
CA THR A 339 5.78 -33.25 8.00
C THR A 339 6.89 -33.24 6.96
N VAL A 340 7.70 -32.20 6.95
CA VAL A 340 8.87 -32.02 6.08
C VAL A 340 10.11 -31.91 6.93
N ILE A 341 10.98 -32.92 6.90
CA ILE A 341 12.27 -32.92 7.58
C ILE A 341 13.33 -32.43 6.60
N ASN A 342 14.07 -31.38 6.95
CA ASN A 342 15.14 -30.82 6.14
C ASN A 342 16.49 -31.33 6.64
N ASN A 343 17.26 -31.94 5.75
CA ASN A 343 18.62 -32.39 5.99
C ASN A 343 19.58 -31.68 5.02
N TYR A 344 20.73 -31.28 5.54
CA TYR A 344 21.88 -30.93 4.71
C TYR A 344 22.71 -32.20 4.44
N LEU A 345 22.98 -32.47 3.17
CA LEU A 345 23.79 -33.59 2.70
C LEU A 345 25.14 -33.05 2.19
N PRO A 346 26.19 -33.03 3.02
CA PRO A 346 27.52 -32.67 2.55
C PRO A 346 28.02 -33.71 1.53
N LYS A 347 28.84 -33.28 0.55
CA LYS A 347 29.45 -34.19 -0.46
C LYS A 347 30.24 -35.34 0.17
N ALA A 348 30.77 -35.15 1.37
CA ALA A 348 31.36 -36.19 2.20
C ALA A 348 30.89 -36.01 3.66
N GLY A 349 30.18 -37.01 4.20
CA GLY A 349 29.70 -37.00 5.58
C GLY A 349 28.29 -37.58 5.74
N ASN A 350 27.80 -37.56 6.98
CA ASN A 350 26.43 -37.97 7.29
C ASN A 350 25.46 -36.80 7.07
N PRO A 351 24.19 -37.09 6.73
CA PRO A 351 23.13 -36.10 6.72
C PRO A 351 23.07 -35.34 8.06
N THR A 352 23.01 -34.02 7.98
CA THR A 352 22.86 -33.15 9.16
C THR A 352 21.47 -32.57 9.17
N PHE A 353 20.70 -32.84 10.22
CA PHE A 353 19.37 -32.25 10.40
C PHE A 353 19.47 -30.72 10.47
N GLN A 354 18.64 -30.02 9.70
CA GLN A 354 18.60 -28.55 9.63
C GLN A 354 17.32 -27.97 10.23
N GLY A 355 16.31 -28.81 10.47
CA GLY A 355 15.01 -28.40 10.96
C GLY A 355 13.88 -29.20 10.34
N LYS A 356 12.67 -28.96 10.79
CA LYS A 356 11.46 -29.55 10.20
C LYS A 356 10.33 -28.55 10.14
N ASN A 357 9.41 -28.76 9.22
CA ASN A 357 8.13 -28.06 9.15
C ASN A 357 6.98 -29.05 9.32
N GLU A 358 5.98 -28.69 10.10
CA GLU A 358 4.75 -29.45 10.26
C GLU A 358 3.59 -28.59 9.78
N TYR A 359 2.74 -29.17 8.95
CA TYR A 359 1.59 -28.52 8.34
C TYR A 359 0.32 -29.28 8.69
N GLU A 360 -0.72 -28.54 9.05
CA GLU A 360 -2.04 -29.10 9.35
C GLU A 360 -3.08 -28.51 8.40
N PHE A 361 -3.98 -29.37 7.93
CA PHE A 361 -5.04 -29.00 6.99
C PHE A 361 -6.39 -29.42 7.54
N ASP A 362 -7.44 -28.71 7.15
CA ASP A 362 -8.81 -29.14 7.42
C ASP A 362 -9.34 -30.12 6.37
N ALA A 363 -10.53 -30.66 6.62
CA ALA A 363 -11.20 -31.58 5.70
C ALA A 363 -11.61 -30.96 4.35
N ALA A 364 -11.42 -29.65 4.16
CA ALA A 364 -11.58 -28.96 2.88
C ALA A 364 -10.25 -28.80 2.13
N GLY A 365 -9.11 -29.21 2.73
CA GLY A 365 -7.77 -29.07 2.19
C GLY A 365 -7.14 -27.70 2.43
N ARG A 366 -7.71 -26.89 3.33
CA ARG A 366 -7.20 -25.56 3.66
C ARG A 366 -6.14 -25.65 4.77
N LEU A 367 -5.04 -24.92 4.62
CA LEU A 367 -3.91 -24.92 5.56
C LEU A 367 -4.29 -24.19 6.85
N LEU A 368 -4.42 -24.91 7.96
CA LEU A 368 -4.73 -24.35 9.28
C LEU A 368 -3.50 -23.81 9.98
N SER A 369 -2.39 -24.57 9.95
CA SER A 369 -1.20 -24.19 10.70
C SER A 369 0.11 -24.61 10.02
N THR A 370 1.19 -23.91 10.35
CA THR A 370 2.56 -24.28 10.03
C THR A 370 3.42 -24.09 11.26
N ILE A 371 4.13 -25.13 11.70
CA ILE A 371 5.07 -25.07 12.81
C ILE A 371 6.47 -25.37 12.27
N SER A 372 7.38 -24.41 12.43
CA SER A 372 8.77 -24.54 11.97
C SER A 372 9.73 -24.72 13.14
N TYR A 373 10.61 -25.72 12.99
CA TYR A 373 11.62 -26.13 13.95
C TYR A 373 13.02 -25.86 13.38
N ASN A 374 13.94 -25.41 14.22
CA ASN A 374 15.35 -25.18 13.83
C ASN A 374 16.19 -26.47 13.94
N GLU A 375 17.50 -26.36 13.67
CA GLU A 375 18.49 -27.45 13.79
C GLU A 375 18.54 -28.10 15.19
N GLY A 376 18.25 -27.32 16.24
CA GLY A 376 18.14 -27.82 17.62
C GLY A 376 16.79 -28.49 17.93
N ASN A 377 15.95 -28.67 16.92
CA ASN A 377 14.57 -29.16 17.02
C ASN A 377 13.69 -28.31 17.97
N ALA A 378 14.02 -27.04 18.13
CA ALA A 378 13.22 -26.07 18.87
C ALA A 378 12.28 -25.33 17.91
N VAL A 379 11.04 -25.11 18.35
CA VAL A 379 10.06 -24.31 17.60
C VAL A 379 10.55 -22.87 17.51
N HIS A 380 10.74 -22.36 16.29
CA HIS A 380 11.16 -20.98 16.05
C HIS A 380 10.09 -20.12 15.39
N SER A 381 9.13 -20.73 14.68
CA SER A 381 8.02 -20.00 14.05
C SER A 381 6.73 -20.82 14.07
N ILE A 382 5.59 -20.15 14.26
CA ILE A 382 4.26 -20.73 14.14
C ILE A 382 3.41 -19.80 13.28
N ILE A 383 2.73 -20.33 12.27
CA ILE A 383 1.74 -19.63 11.46
C ILE A 383 0.39 -20.29 11.68
N ILE A 384 -0.65 -19.52 11.95
CA ILE A 384 -2.04 -19.99 12.13
C ILE A 384 -2.93 -19.20 11.18
N ASN A 385 -3.79 -19.89 10.42
CA ASN A 385 -4.74 -19.28 9.50
C ASN A 385 -6.17 -19.60 9.92
N ASP A 386 -7.01 -18.57 10.00
CA ASP A 386 -8.45 -18.69 10.18
C ASP A 386 -9.18 -18.36 8.88
N TYR A 387 -10.34 -18.97 8.72
CA TYR A 387 -11.15 -18.86 7.51
C TYR A 387 -12.55 -18.38 7.85
N ASN A 388 -13.12 -17.53 6.99
CA ASN A 388 -14.52 -17.15 7.08
C ASN A 388 -15.46 -18.30 6.64
N SER A 389 -16.77 -18.08 6.77
CA SER A 389 -17.79 -19.08 6.39
C SER A 389 -17.81 -19.42 4.90
N LYS A 390 -17.26 -18.57 4.03
CA LYS A 390 -17.07 -18.83 2.59
C LYS A 390 -15.76 -19.54 2.28
N GLY A 391 -14.93 -19.78 3.30
CA GLY A 391 -13.65 -20.48 3.21
C GLY A 391 -12.49 -19.66 2.67
N ALA A 392 -12.60 -18.33 2.64
CA ALA A 392 -11.46 -17.45 2.41
C ALA A 392 -10.73 -17.15 3.73
N ILE A 393 -9.41 -16.97 3.69
CA ILE A 393 -8.59 -16.63 4.87
C ILE A 393 -9.08 -15.29 5.43
N SER A 394 -9.57 -15.27 6.66
CA SER A 394 -9.96 -14.05 7.37
C SER A 394 -8.82 -13.48 8.22
N ARG A 395 -7.95 -14.34 8.73
CA ARG A 395 -6.83 -13.97 9.60
C ARG A 395 -5.64 -14.90 9.41
N SER A 396 -4.43 -14.36 9.47
CA SER A 396 -3.18 -15.12 9.54
C SER A 396 -2.29 -14.54 10.64
N ILE A 397 -1.85 -15.35 11.59
CA ILE A 397 -0.99 -14.94 12.71
C ILE A 397 0.33 -15.68 12.59
N THR A 398 1.43 -14.95 12.56
CA THR A 398 2.80 -15.45 12.58
C THR A 398 3.47 -15.09 13.89
N GLN A 399 3.86 -16.09 14.67
CA GLN A 399 4.61 -15.94 15.91
C GLN A 399 6.06 -16.38 15.67
N ASN A 400 7.00 -15.44 15.72
CA ASN A 400 8.43 -15.74 15.65
C ASN A 400 8.99 -15.83 17.07
N LYS A 401 9.26 -17.04 17.55
CA LYS A 401 9.74 -17.27 18.91
C LYS A 401 11.16 -16.78 19.14
N ASN A 402 12.02 -16.79 18.12
CA ASN A 402 13.40 -16.32 18.28
C ASN A 402 13.47 -14.80 18.44
N LYS A 403 12.57 -14.08 17.77
CA LYS A 403 12.52 -12.61 17.81
C LYS A 403 11.54 -12.07 18.85
N ASN A 404 10.73 -12.93 19.48
CA ASN A 404 9.59 -12.54 20.32
C ASN A 404 8.65 -11.55 19.61
N THR A 405 8.45 -11.73 18.30
CA THR A 405 7.59 -10.86 17.49
C THR A 405 6.35 -11.60 17.04
N VAL A 406 5.21 -10.90 17.03
CA VAL A 406 3.96 -11.39 16.47
C VAL A 406 3.58 -10.48 15.31
N ALA A 407 3.31 -11.09 14.15
CA ALA A 407 2.74 -10.41 12.99
C ALA A 407 1.35 -10.99 12.71
N SER A 408 0.39 -10.14 12.42
CA SER A 408 -0.99 -10.53 12.15
C SER A 408 -1.49 -9.84 10.89
N VAL A 409 -2.15 -10.60 10.02
CA VAL A 409 -2.78 -10.09 8.81
C VAL A 409 -4.27 -10.41 8.84
N TYR A 410 -5.11 -9.40 8.63
CA TYR A 410 -6.57 -9.49 8.62
C TYR A 410 -7.10 -9.13 7.23
N TYR A 411 -8.17 -9.82 6.82
CA TYR A 411 -8.80 -9.63 5.52
C TYR A 411 -10.30 -9.39 5.64
N GLU A 412 -10.79 -8.35 4.97
CA GLU A 412 -12.22 -8.12 4.78
C GLU A 412 -12.61 -8.37 3.33
N TYR A 413 -13.82 -8.88 3.10
CA TYR A 413 -14.28 -9.28 1.78
C TYR A 413 -15.67 -8.72 1.47
N ASP A 414 -15.94 -8.49 0.20
CA ASP A 414 -17.28 -8.20 -0.28
C ASP A 414 -18.17 -9.46 -0.35
N THR A 415 -19.42 -9.29 -0.75
CA THR A 415 -20.37 -10.40 -0.91
C THR A 415 -19.97 -11.38 -2.02
N PHE A 416 -19.16 -10.96 -2.98
CA PHE A 416 -18.62 -11.76 -4.08
C PHE A 416 -17.29 -12.45 -3.75
N GLY A 417 -16.75 -12.25 -2.55
CA GLY A 417 -15.50 -12.84 -2.10
C GLY A 417 -14.24 -12.10 -2.57
N ASN A 418 -14.38 -10.89 -3.09
CA ASN A 418 -13.24 -10.03 -3.41
C ASN A 418 -12.72 -9.35 -2.13
N ILE A 419 -11.40 -9.26 -1.96
CA ILE A 419 -10.80 -8.53 -0.83
C ILE A 419 -11.20 -7.05 -0.89
N LEU A 420 -11.66 -6.46 0.20
CA LEU A 420 -11.94 -5.02 0.33
C LEU A 420 -10.82 -4.31 1.09
N GLU A 421 -10.30 -4.97 2.13
CA GLU A 421 -9.26 -4.45 3.01
C GLU A 421 -8.31 -5.59 3.41
N ARG A 422 -7.01 -5.28 3.46
CA ARG A 422 -5.99 -6.09 4.11
C ARG A 422 -5.25 -5.22 5.13
N THR A 423 -5.33 -5.60 6.40
CA THR A 423 -4.62 -4.92 7.49
C THR A 423 -3.49 -5.80 8.00
N SER A 424 -2.25 -5.32 7.90
CA SER A 424 -1.04 -5.98 8.41
C SER A 424 -0.55 -5.25 9.66
N ILE A 425 -0.37 -6.00 10.74
CA ILE A 425 0.13 -5.50 12.02
C ILE A 425 1.39 -6.28 12.36
N GLN A 426 2.51 -5.60 12.51
CA GLN A 426 3.76 -6.21 12.96
C GLN A 426 4.49 -5.22 13.86
N ASP A 427 4.81 -5.65 15.08
CA ASP A 427 5.53 -4.84 16.07
C ASP A 427 4.91 -3.46 16.29
N ASN A 428 5.47 -2.40 15.69
CA ASN A 428 4.99 -1.01 15.79
C ASN A 428 4.44 -0.47 14.46
N THR A 429 4.28 -1.32 13.45
CA THR A 429 3.84 -0.95 12.11
C THR A 429 2.47 -1.54 11.82
N THR A 430 1.54 -0.65 11.44
CA THR A 430 0.22 -1.04 10.94
C THR A 430 0.05 -0.46 9.54
N ASP A 431 -0.07 -1.36 8.56
CA ASP A 431 -0.29 -1.02 7.16
C ASP A 431 -1.66 -1.50 6.72
N VAL A 432 -2.45 -0.61 6.13
CA VAL A 432 -3.76 -0.96 5.58
C VAL A 432 -3.71 -0.81 4.07
N THR A 433 -4.15 -1.86 3.38
CA THR A 433 -4.30 -1.89 1.94
C THR A 433 -5.78 -2.01 1.59
N TYR A 434 -6.29 -1.07 0.82
CA TYR A 434 -7.67 -1.02 0.35
C TYR A 434 -7.75 -1.42 -1.11
N PHE A 435 -8.81 -2.14 -1.45
CA PHE A 435 -9.07 -2.62 -2.80
C PHE A 435 -10.40 -2.07 -3.31
N PHE A 436 -10.39 -1.59 -4.54
CA PHE A 436 -11.55 -1.04 -5.23
C PHE A 436 -11.69 -1.64 -6.62
N TYR A 437 -12.92 -1.73 -7.11
CA TYR A 437 -13.24 -2.46 -8.32
C TYR A 437 -14.11 -1.62 -9.26
N ASN A 438 -13.74 -1.56 -10.54
CA ASN A 438 -14.59 -0.97 -11.58
C ASN A 438 -14.45 -1.70 -12.92
N GLY A 439 -15.48 -2.46 -13.27
CA GLY A 439 -15.45 -3.42 -14.36
C GLY A 439 -14.33 -4.43 -14.15
N ASP A 440 -13.46 -4.51 -15.15
CA ASP A 440 -12.29 -5.39 -15.21
C ASP A 440 -11.07 -4.83 -14.46
N TYR A 441 -11.20 -3.68 -13.78
CA TYR A 441 -10.08 -3.04 -13.09
C TYR A 441 -10.16 -3.23 -11.58
N VAL A 442 -9.01 -3.56 -10.99
CA VAL A 442 -8.74 -3.59 -9.55
C VAL A 442 -7.74 -2.49 -9.23
N TYR A 443 -8.10 -1.62 -8.30
CA TYR A 443 -7.26 -0.58 -7.75
C TYR A 443 -6.88 -0.95 -6.33
N GLN A 444 -5.59 -0.94 -6.05
CA GLN A 444 -5.04 -1.15 -4.73
C GLN A 444 -4.41 0.14 -4.24
N PHE A 445 -4.76 0.53 -3.02
CA PHE A 445 -4.23 1.69 -2.32
C PHE A 445 -3.68 1.26 -0.97
N SER A 446 -2.38 1.38 -0.77
CA SER A 446 -1.74 1.07 0.51
C SER A 446 -1.30 2.35 1.20
N ALA A 447 -1.65 2.49 2.48
CA ALA A 447 -1.26 3.59 3.34
C ALA A 447 -0.87 3.06 4.72
N PRO A 448 0.29 3.47 5.29
CA PRO A 448 0.52 3.24 6.69
C PRO A 448 -0.50 4.03 7.51
N VAL A 449 -0.96 3.46 8.61
CA VAL A 449 -1.84 4.16 9.56
C VAL A 449 -1.07 5.28 10.27
N PHE A 450 0.24 5.10 10.47
CA PHE A 450 1.12 6.06 11.14
C PHE A 450 2.36 6.41 10.30
N GLY A 451 2.75 7.70 10.31
CA GLY A 451 4.01 8.17 9.74
C GLY A 451 3.93 8.62 8.28
N GLU A 452 5.04 9.19 7.79
CA GLU A 452 5.21 9.65 6.41
C GLU A 452 5.59 8.48 5.50
N GLY A 453 4.65 7.63 5.13
CA GLY A 453 4.84 6.67 4.04
C GLY A 453 4.21 7.17 2.74
N GLN A 454 4.91 6.97 1.62
CA GLN A 454 4.29 7.17 0.32
C GLN A 454 3.13 6.21 0.15
N SER A 455 2.01 6.74 -0.32
CA SER A 455 0.87 5.88 -0.62
C SER A 455 1.12 5.21 -1.95
N TYR A 456 0.96 3.90 -2.01
CA TYR A 456 1.17 3.16 -3.23
C TYR A 456 -0.16 2.90 -3.92
N ASN A 457 -0.26 3.28 -5.19
CA ASN A 457 -1.39 2.95 -6.05
C ASN A 457 -0.95 1.89 -7.06
N TRP A 458 -1.64 0.76 -7.07
CA TRP A 458 -1.45 -0.30 -8.05
C TRP A 458 -2.75 -0.55 -8.80
N ILE A 459 -2.64 -0.72 -10.11
CA ILE A 459 -3.79 -0.97 -10.97
C ILE A 459 -3.56 -2.33 -11.63
N THR A 460 -4.57 -3.19 -11.56
CA THR A 460 -4.61 -4.43 -12.31
C THR A 460 -5.87 -4.47 -13.16
N GLN A 461 -5.74 -4.72 -14.45
CA GLN A 461 -6.84 -5.02 -15.36
C GLN A 461 -6.91 -6.53 -15.59
N ILE A 462 -8.11 -7.10 -15.52
CA ILE A 462 -8.36 -8.54 -15.59
C ILE A 462 -9.53 -8.78 -16.54
N THR A 463 -9.25 -9.43 -17.65
CA THR A 463 -10.28 -9.93 -18.56
C THR A 463 -10.21 -11.46 -18.61
N ASN A 464 -11.11 -12.09 -19.36
CA ASN A 464 -11.07 -13.54 -19.58
C ASN A 464 -9.81 -13.99 -20.35
N THR A 465 -9.09 -13.08 -20.98
CA THR A 465 -7.96 -13.38 -21.88
C THR A 465 -6.69 -12.62 -21.54
N THR A 466 -6.75 -11.65 -20.61
CA THR A 466 -5.61 -10.81 -20.29
C THR A 466 -5.56 -10.48 -18.81
N LEU A 467 -4.34 -10.36 -18.29
CA LEU A 467 -4.05 -9.89 -16.95
C LEU A 467 -2.94 -8.85 -17.04
N CYS A 468 -3.28 -7.59 -16.79
CA CYS A 468 -2.37 -6.47 -16.98
C CYS A 468 -2.16 -5.75 -15.65
N SER A 469 -0.92 -5.58 -15.24
CA SER A 469 -0.52 -4.68 -14.16
C SER A 469 0.25 -3.48 -14.75
N ASN A 470 0.57 -2.49 -13.93
CA ASN A 470 1.32 -1.30 -14.36
C ASN A 470 2.59 -1.60 -15.18
N ASN A 471 3.25 -2.73 -14.90
CA ASN A 471 4.56 -3.04 -15.47
C ASN A 471 4.54 -4.21 -16.46
N THR A 472 3.48 -5.00 -16.52
CA THR A 472 3.45 -6.25 -17.31
C THR A 472 2.03 -6.68 -17.64
N CYS A 473 1.83 -7.13 -18.88
CA CYS A 473 0.59 -7.67 -19.42
C CYS A 473 0.81 -9.12 -19.86
N TYR A 474 -0.10 -9.98 -19.45
CA TYR A 474 -0.10 -11.41 -19.73
C TYR A 474 -1.32 -11.78 -20.55
N GLU A 475 -1.15 -12.73 -21.45
CA GLU A 475 -2.25 -13.42 -22.13
C GLU A 475 -2.62 -14.68 -21.36
N LEU A 476 -3.92 -14.90 -21.21
CA LEU A 476 -4.52 -16.03 -20.52
C LEU A 476 -5.26 -16.94 -21.49
N ASP A 477 -5.14 -18.25 -21.30
CA ASP A 477 -5.98 -19.23 -21.99
C ASP A 477 -7.40 -19.31 -21.38
N LYS A 478 -8.24 -20.17 -21.97
CA LYS A 478 -9.61 -20.42 -21.47
C LYS A 478 -9.67 -21.02 -20.06
N LYS A 479 -8.55 -21.57 -19.55
CA LYS A 479 -8.40 -22.09 -18.18
C LYS A 479 -7.82 -21.03 -17.22
N GLY A 480 -7.57 -19.80 -17.70
CA GLY A 480 -6.99 -18.71 -16.92
C GLY A 480 -5.50 -18.89 -16.63
N GLN A 481 -4.80 -19.71 -17.42
CA GLN A 481 -3.36 -19.93 -17.33
C GLN A 481 -2.61 -18.96 -18.24
N ILE A 482 -1.44 -18.52 -17.80
CA ILE A 482 -0.58 -17.65 -18.59
C ILE A 482 0.02 -18.45 -19.75
N VAL A 483 -0.12 -17.90 -20.96
CA VAL A 483 0.45 -18.46 -22.20
C VAL A 483 1.49 -17.55 -22.84
N ALA A 484 1.42 -16.24 -22.60
CA ALA A 484 2.39 -15.29 -23.14
C ALA A 484 2.47 -14.00 -22.30
N VAL A 485 3.58 -13.26 -22.47
CA VAL A 485 3.72 -11.86 -22.04
C VAL A 485 3.56 -10.97 -23.26
N THR A 486 2.51 -10.14 -23.26
CA THR A 486 2.17 -9.27 -24.40
C THR A 486 2.78 -7.88 -24.28
N ALA A 487 3.05 -7.42 -23.05
CA ALA A 487 3.78 -6.18 -22.79
C ALA A 487 4.57 -6.29 -21.48
N ALA A 488 5.75 -5.69 -21.45
CA ALA A 488 6.59 -5.67 -20.26
C ALA A 488 7.43 -4.39 -20.25
N GLN A 489 7.42 -3.66 -19.14
CA GLN A 489 8.26 -2.49 -18.93
C GLN A 489 9.74 -2.88 -18.80
N TYR A 490 10.02 -3.99 -18.10
CA TYR A 490 11.37 -4.49 -17.87
C TYR A 490 11.66 -5.74 -18.71
N SER A 491 12.89 -5.86 -19.22
CA SER A 491 13.32 -7.06 -19.97
C SER A 491 13.18 -8.34 -19.14
N SER A 492 13.45 -8.24 -17.83
CA SER A 492 13.35 -9.34 -16.87
C SER A 492 11.92 -9.86 -16.65
N SER A 493 10.91 -9.12 -17.09
CA SER A 493 9.51 -9.54 -17.08
C SER A 493 9.08 -10.25 -18.36
N ARG A 494 9.93 -10.26 -19.41
CA ARG A 494 9.66 -11.01 -20.65
C ARG A 494 9.97 -12.48 -20.41
N ILE A 495 8.98 -13.33 -20.70
CA ILE A 495 9.14 -14.78 -20.64
C ILE A 495 8.55 -15.45 -21.87
N GLN A 496 9.13 -16.59 -22.25
CA GLN A 496 8.57 -17.53 -23.22
C GLN A 496 8.25 -18.82 -22.46
N ILE A 497 7.12 -19.45 -22.80
CA ILE A 497 6.56 -20.57 -22.05
C ILE A 497 6.33 -21.73 -23.02
N GLY A 498 6.96 -22.87 -22.77
CA GLY A 498 6.70 -24.12 -23.47
C GLY A 498 5.86 -25.07 -22.63
N ARG A 499 4.90 -25.74 -23.29
CA ARG A 499 4.01 -26.74 -22.68
C ARG A 499 3.97 -28.00 -23.52
N ASP A 500 3.75 -29.13 -22.87
CA ASP A 500 3.50 -30.39 -23.57
C ASP A 500 2.05 -30.52 -24.08
N ASN A 501 1.75 -31.66 -24.71
CA ASN A 501 0.41 -31.96 -25.24
C ASN A 501 -0.67 -32.09 -24.14
N ASP A 502 -0.27 -32.35 -22.89
CA ASP A 502 -1.17 -32.39 -21.74
C ASP A 502 -1.39 -31.00 -21.13
N GLY A 503 -0.72 -29.97 -21.68
CA GLY A 503 -0.77 -28.59 -21.24
C GLY A 503 0.08 -28.31 -20.00
N ARG A 504 0.94 -29.24 -19.59
CA ARG A 504 1.85 -29.07 -18.45
C ARG A 504 3.03 -28.19 -18.84
N LEU A 505 3.53 -27.41 -17.89
CA LEU A 505 4.69 -26.54 -18.10
C LEU A 505 5.94 -27.39 -18.27
N VAL A 506 6.68 -27.26 -19.37
CA VAL A 506 7.93 -28.01 -19.60
C VAL A 506 9.16 -27.11 -19.65
N GLU A 507 9.01 -25.86 -20.10
CA GLU A 507 10.10 -24.91 -20.13
C GLU A 507 9.63 -23.46 -19.98
N VAL A 508 10.48 -22.62 -19.38
CA VAL A 508 10.34 -21.17 -19.36
C VAL A 508 11.68 -20.52 -19.61
N HIS A 509 11.72 -19.57 -20.54
CA HIS A 509 12.88 -18.74 -20.84
C HIS A 509 12.60 -17.32 -20.37
N ALA A 510 13.53 -16.67 -19.67
CA ALA A 510 13.33 -15.34 -19.10
C ALA A 510 14.56 -14.43 -19.25
N ASP A 511 14.32 -13.11 -19.24
CA ASP A 511 15.35 -12.06 -19.31
C ASP A 511 16.29 -12.22 -20.53
N ASN A 512 15.69 -12.32 -21.72
CA ASN A 512 16.40 -12.54 -23.00
C ASN A 512 17.29 -13.80 -22.98
N ASP A 513 16.71 -14.96 -22.64
CA ASP A 513 17.40 -16.26 -22.56
C ASP A 513 18.58 -16.31 -21.57
N ARG A 514 18.61 -15.39 -20.60
CA ARG A 514 19.56 -15.46 -19.49
C ARG A 514 19.20 -16.60 -18.53
N TYR A 515 17.92 -16.73 -18.19
CA TYR A 515 17.44 -17.72 -17.24
C TYR A 515 16.53 -18.74 -17.92
N HIS A 516 16.83 -20.03 -17.76
CA HIS A 516 15.99 -21.12 -18.26
C HIS A 516 15.51 -21.99 -17.11
N TYR A 517 14.24 -22.37 -17.15
CA TYR A 517 13.59 -23.24 -16.19
C TYR A 517 13.00 -24.42 -16.95
N TYR A 518 13.32 -25.65 -16.53
CA TYR A 518 12.83 -26.88 -17.17
C TYR A 518 12.11 -27.75 -16.15
N LEU A 519 10.99 -28.34 -16.55
CA LEU A 519 10.25 -29.32 -15.76
C LEU A 519 10.11 -30.62 -16.54
N ASP A 520 10.62 -31.69 -15.98
CA ASP A 520 10.48 -33.03 -16.52
C ASP A 520 9.45 -33.83 -15.75
N TYR A 521 8.75 -34.73 -16.45
CA TYR A 521 7.70 -35.58 -15.88
C TYR A 521 8.07 -37.06 -16.03
N ASN A 522 7.63 -37.89 -15.08
CA ASN A 522 7.75 -39.35 -15.16
C ASN A 522 6.65 -39.95 -16.06
N SER A 523 6.69 -41.27 -16.28
CA SER A 523 5.69 -41.98 -17.11
C SER A 523 4.26 -41.92 -16.58
N SER A 524 4.10 -41.74 -15.26
CA SER A 524 2.80 -41.54 -14.60
C SER A 524 2.33 -40.08 -14.65
N GLY A 525 3.12 -39.20 -15.26
CA GLY A 525 2.83 -37.78 -15.44
C GLY A 525 3.11 -36.88 -14.24
N PHE A 526 3.80 -37.37 -13.21
CA PHE A 526 4.22 -36.57 -12.05
C PHE A 526 5.55 -35.87 -12.32
N ILE A 527 5.75 -34.70 -11.72
CA ILE A 527 6.98 -33.92 -11.87
C ILE A 527 8.14 -34.74 -11.31
N LYS A 528 9.13 -35.04 -12.14
CA LYS A 528 10.33 -35.79 -11.76
C LYS A 528 11.47 -34.85 -11.40
N ARG A 529 11.61 -33.75 -12.13
CA ARG A 529 12.74 -32.84 -12.01
C ARG A 529 12.35 -31.40 -12.34
N PHE A 530 12.93 -30.45 -11.62
CA PHE A 530 12.97 -29.04 -11.97
C PHE A 530 14.43 -28.61 -12.10
N GLY A 531 14.78 -27.96 -13.21
CA GLY A 531 16.12 -27.41 -13.42
C GLY A 531 16.07 -25.91 -13.66
N HIS A 532 16.94 -25.16 -13.00
CA HIS A 532 17.14 -23.73 -13.21
C HIS A 532 18.58 -23.47 -13.65
N TYR A 533 18.70 -22.78 -14.79
CA TYR A 533 19.95 -22.51 -15.47
C TYR A 533 20.12 -21.01 -15.67
N GLU A 534 21.35 -20.51 -15.52
CA GLU A 534 21.75 -19.15 -15.93
C GLU A 534 22.84 -19.26 -16.99
N TYR A 535 22.59 -18.73 -18.19
CA TYR A 535 23.46 -18.91 -19.36
C TYR A 535 23.84 -20.38 -19.59
N MET A 536 22.84 -21.28 -19.52
CA MET A 536 23.00 -22.74 -19.62
C MET A 536 23.84 -23.41 -18.52
N ASN A 537 24.31 -22.67 -17.51
CA ASN A 537 24.97 -23.25 -16.35
C ASN A 537 23.92 -23.60 -15.30
N ILE A 538 23.96 -24.84 -14.80
CA ILE A 538 23.07 -25.29 -13.73
C ILE A 538 23.31 -24.41 -12.50
N LYS A 539 22.25 -23.74 -12.04
CA LYS A 539 22.23 -23.02 -10.77
C LYS A 539 21.54 -23.82 -9.68
N LYS A 540 20.54 -24.59 -10.08
CA LYS A 540 19.76 -25.41 -9.18
C LYS A 540 19.11 -26.55 -9.95
N GLU A 541 19.20 -27.75 -9.39
CA GLU A 541 18.43 -28.91 -9.82
C GLU A 541 17.64 -29.44 -8.63
N VAL A 542 16.36 -29.78 -8.86
CA VAL A 542 15.48 -30.35 -7.85
C VAL A 542 14.88 -31.63 -8.38
N THR A 543 15.05 -32.73 -7.65
CA THR A 543 14.48 -34.04 -8.00
C THR A 543 13.38 -34.42 -7.01
N TYR A 544 12.32 -35.03 -7.53
CA TYR A 544 11.15 -35.47 -6.76
C TYR A 544 11.02 -36.99 -6.86
N GLU A 545 11.00 -37.66 -5.71
CA GLU A 545 10.88 -39.12 -5.61
C GLU A 545 9.54 -39.52 -5.02
N TYR A 546 8.95 -40.58 -5.58
CA TYR A 546 7.60 -41.06 -5.26
C TYR A 546 7.63 -42.55 -4.89
N HIS A 547 6.76 -42.95 -3.96
CA HIS A 547 6.52 -44.37 -3.69
C HIS A 547 5.38 -44.86 -4.57
N ASN A 548 5.61 -45.91 -5.36
CA ASN A 548 4.62 -46.46 -6.30
C ASN A 548 4.09 -45.38 -7.28
N GLU A 549 2.87 -45.54 -7.78
CA GLU A 549 2.13 -44.54 -8.57
C GLU A 549 1.47 -43.45 -7.69
N SER A 550 1.97 -43.20 -6.47
CA SER A 550 1.46 -42.11 -5.62
C SER A 550 1.85 -40.75 -6.21
N PRO A 551 0.91 -39.79 -6.35
CA PRO A 551 1.20 -38.44 -6.82
C PRO A 551 1.86 -37.55 -5.75
N PHE A 552 2.04 -38.06 -4.52
CA PHE A 552 2.68 -37.34 -3.41
C PHE A 552 4.13 -37.78 -3.24
N PRO A 553 5.12 -36.87 -3.38
CA PRO A 553 6.53 -37.23 -3.25
C PRO A 553 6.90 -37.50 -1.79
N TYR A 554 7.71 -38.54 -1.54
CA TYR A 554 8.23 -38.81 -0.19
C TYR A 554 9.61 -38.15 0.06
N ARG A 555 10.30 -37.76 -1.01
CA ARG A 555 11.59 -37.09 -0.94
C ARG A 555 11.72 -36.04 -2.03
N ILE A 556 12.28 -34.89 -1.67
CA ILE A 556 12.69 -33.83 -2.60
C ILE A 556 14.16 -33.52 -2.33
N THR A 557 15.00 -33.54 -3.36
CA THR A 557 16.43 -33.24 -3.22
C THR A 557 16.77 -32.04 -4.07
N ARG A 558 17.43 -31.03 -3.48
CA ARG A 558 17.86 -29.80 -4.14
C ARG A 558 19.38 -29.75 -4.18
N ASP A 559 19.95 -29.75 -5.36
CA ASP A 559 21.36 -29.54 -5.60
C ASP A 559 21.59 -28.12 -6.14
N ASN A 560 22.33 -27.30 -5.40
CA ASN A 560 22.72 -25.95 -5.82
C ASN A 560 24.22 -25.88 -6.24
N GLY A 561 24.84 -27.01 -6.58
CA GLY A 561 26.24 -27.15 -6.97
C GLY A 561 27.20 -27.35 -5.80
N ASP A 562 27.07 -26.52 -4.77
CA ASP A 562 27.93 -26.57 -3.58
C ASP A 562 27.34 -27.43 -2.45
N ASN A 563 26.01 -27.45 -2.36
CA ASN A 563 25.25 -28.02 -1.24
C ASN A 563 24.06 -28.82 -1.76
N ILE A 564 23.79 -29.95 -1.12
CA ILE A 564 22.57 -30.73 -1.34
C ILE A 564 21.68 -30.60 -0.11
N ILE A 565 20.42 -30.20 -0.33
CA ILE A 565 19.37 -30.18 0.70
C ILE A 565 18.38 -31.28 0.37
N GLU A 566 18.13 -32.16 1.33
CA GLU A 566 17.10 -33.19 1.25
C GLU A 566 15.91 -32.80 2.12
N GLU A 567 14.71 -32.88 1.55
CA GLU A 567 13.44 -32.88 2.26
C GLU A 567 12.88 -34.29 2.28
N LEU A 568 12.62 -34.83 3.46
CA LEU A 568 11.85 -36.05 3.65
C LEU A 568 10.42 -35.70 4.07
N LEU A 569 9.44 -36.23 3.34
CA LEU A 569 8.04 -35.86 3.45
C LEU A 569 7.23 -37.04 3.97
N THR A 570 6.49 -36.81 5.06
CA THR A 570 5.52 -37.74 5.62
C THR A 570 4.12 -37.17 5.47
N TRP A 571 3.27 -37.90 4.75
CA TRP A 571 1.90 -37.49 4.45
C TRP A 571 0.89 -38.27 5.31
N GLN A 572 -0.07 -37.57 5.89
CA GLN A 572 -1.26 -38.16 6.49
C GLN A 572 -2.50 -37.66 5.75
N PHE A 573 -3.45 -38.56 5.49
CA PHE A 573 -4.69 -38.25 4.76
C PHE A 573 -5.91 -38.41 5.68
N PHE A 574 -7.02 -37.79 5.30
CA PHE A 574 -8.32 -37.91 5.99
C PHE A 574 -9.00 -39.26 5.79
#